data_AF-A0A3C1BLY1-F1
#
_entry.id   AF-A0A3C1BLY1-F1
#
_cell.length_a   1.000
_cell.length_b   1.000
_cell.length_c   1.000
_cell.angle_alpha   90.00
_cell.angle_beta   90.00
_cell.angle_gamma   90.00
#
_symmetry.space_group_name_H-M   'P 1'
#
loop_
_entity.id
_entity.type
_entity.pdbx_description
1 polymer ?
#
loop_
_entity_poly.entity_id
_entity_poly.type
_entity_poly.pdbx_seq_one_letter_code
_entity_poly.pdbx_strand_id
1 'polypeptide(L)'
;MSDFGDEPAFQPEMREGMAVNLEGYEGPLDILLVLARTQKVDLKQISILQLAEQYLTFIRELQDLKLEVAADYLVMAAWLAYLKSRLLLPPPHDDGEVDPEELAARLVF
;
A
#
# COMPACT_ATOMS: atom_id res chain seq x y z
N MET A 1 -14.32 -9.34 46.40
CA MET A 1 -14.74 -8.07 45.78
C MET A 1 -13.77 -7.84 44.63
N SER A 2 -14.23 -8.11 43.39
CA SER A 2 -13.69 -7.67 42.09
C SER A 2 -12.18 -7.83 41.86
N ASP A 3 -11.69 -8.91 41.27
CA ASP A 3 -11.84 -9.28 39.84
C ASP A 3 -11.51 -8.09 38.92
N PHE A 4 -10.21 -7.90 38.68
CA PHE A 4 -9.67 -6.96 37.68
C PHE A 4 -9.04 -7.80 36.57
N GLY A 5 -9.91 -8.19 35.65
CA GLY A 5 -9.69 -8.20 34.20
C GLY A 5 -8.40 -8.81 33.71
N ASP A 6 -8.47 -10.10 33.39
CA ASP A 6 -7.70 -10.77 32.36
C ASP A 6 -7.94 -10.03 31.02
N GLU A 7 -7.20 -8.94 30.76
CA GLU A 7 -7.18 -8.32 29.44
C GLU A 7 -6.24 -9.13 28.54
N PRO A 8 -6.71 -9.66 27.40
CA PRO A 8 -5.83 -10.35 26.49
C PRO A 8 -4.85 -9.33 25.89
N ALA A 9 -3.57 -9.49 26.20
CA ALA A 9 -2.50 -8.77 25.53
C ALA A 9 -2.64 -8.96 24.01
N PHE A 10 -2.80 -7.87 23.27
CA PHE A 10 -2.87 -7.90 21.81
C PHE A 10 -1.59 -8.54 21.25
N GLN A 11 -1.72 -9.78 20.78
CA GLN A 11 -0.67 -10.52 20.07
C GLN A 11 -1.08 -10.61 18.60
N PRO A 12 -0.49 -9.83 17.69
CA PRO A 12 -0.73 -10.02 16.27
C PRO A 12 0.10 -11.21 15.81
N GLU A 13 -0.49 -12.39 15.90
CA GLU A 13 0.01 -13.58 15.23
C GLU A 13 -0.22 -13.41 13.72
N MET A 14 0.76 -12.84 13.00
CA MET A 14 0.76 -12.89 11.54
C MET A 14 0.94 -14.34 11.11
N ARG A 15 -0.17 -15.03 10.87
CA ARG A 15 -0.20 -16.31 10.17
C ARG A 15 -0.39 -16.05 8.68
N GLU A 16 0.49 -16.65 7.89
CA GLU A 16 0.43 -16.69 6.43
C GLU A 16 -0.99 -17.09 5.99
N GLY A 17 -1.58 -16.30 5.09
CA GLY A 17 -2.97 -16.46 4.64
C GLY A 17 -3.96 -15.52 5.33
N MET A 18 -3.64 -14.23 5.45
CA MET A 18 -4.58 -13.24 5.95
C MET A 18 -5.60 -12.92 4.84
N ALA A 19 -6.77 -13.56 4.88
CA ALA A 19 -7.94 -13.03 4.20
C ALA A 19 -8.25 -11.68 4.87
N VAL A 20 -7.87 -10.59 4.21
CA VAL A 20 -8.08 -9.27 4.77
C VAL A 20 -9.55 -8.93 4.65
N ASN A 21 -10.24 -8.92 5.79
CA ASN A 21 -11.63 -8.49 5.85
C ASN A 21 -11.68 -6.96 5.67
N LEU A 22 -12.18 -6.51 4.51
CA LEU A 22 -12.40 -5.10 4.21
C LEU A 22 -13.50 -4.47 5.07
N GLU A 23 -14.40 -5.27 5.64
CA GLU A 23 -15.55 -4.79 6.44
C GLU A 23 -15.12 -4.03 7.71
N GLY A 24 -13.88 -4.18 8.15
CA GLY A 24 -13.33 -3.48 9.32
C GLY A 24 -12.72 -2.10 9.02
N TYR A 25 -12.59 -1.71 7.76
CA TYR A 25 -11.94 -0.45 7.36
C TYR A 25 -12.96 0.54 6.80
N GLU A 26 -12.89 1.79 7.25
CA GLU A 26 -13.74 2.89 6.77
C GLU A 26 -13.25 3.47 5.42
N GLY A 27 -12.88 2.59 4.48
CA GLY A 27 -12.44 2.97 3.14
C GLY A 27 -10.92 2.94 2.91
N PRO A 28 -10.45 3.40 1.73
CA PRO A 28 -9.07 3.21 1.29
C PRO A 28 -8.04 4.02 2.10
N LEU A 29 -8.44 5.13 2.72
CA LEU A 29 -7.55 5.96 3.54
C LEU A 29 -7.17 5.27 4.85
N ASP A 30 -8.09 4.52 5.47
CA ASP A 30 -7.81 3.81 6.71
C ASP A 30 -6.79 2.68 6.48
N ILE A 31 -6.91 1.99 5.35
CA ILE A 31 -5.91 1.01 4.92
C ILE A 31 -4.53 1.67 4.76
N LEU A 32 -4.47 2.83 4.11
CA LEU A 32 -3.21 3.57 3.98
C LEU A 32 -2.62 3.97 5.35
N LEU A 33 -3.45 4.33 6.33
CA LEU A 33 -2.99 4.63 7.69
C LEU A 33 -2.43 3.38 8.40
N VAL A 34 -3.07 2.22 8.21
CA VAL A 34 -2.56 0.96 8.74
C VAL A 34 -1.22 0.59 8.11
N LEU A 35 -1.11 0.67 6.77
CA LEU A 35 0.15 0.41 6.05
C LEU A 35 1.25 1.41 6.42
N ALA A 36 0.91 2.68 6.64
CA ALA A 36 1.86 3.67 7.11
C ALA A 36 2.43 3.32 8.51
N ARG A 37 1.58 2.84 9.42
CA ARG A 37 1.98 2.45 10.77
C ARG A 37 2.95 1.25 10.78
N THR A 38 2.86 0.34 9.81
CA THR A 38 3.76 -0.83 9.75
C THR A 38 5.20 -0.46 9.35
N GLN A 39 5.41 0.70 8.71
CA GLN A 39 6.76 1.18 8.36
C GLN A 39 7.58 1.60 9.60
N LYS A 40 6.99 1.66 10.80
CA LYS A 40 7.64 1.96 12.10
C LYS A 40 8.50 3.24 12.12
N VAL A 41 8.30 4.13 11.16
CA VAL A 41 8.93 5.45 11.06
C VAL A 41 7.93 6.53 11.49
N ASP A 42 8.43 7.70 11.90
CA ASP A 42 7.58 8.88 12.11
C ASP A 42 6.71 9.07 10.86
N LEU A 43 5.41 9.37 11.04
CA LEU A 43 4.49 9.61 9.92
C LEU A 43 5.02 10.70 8.97
N LYS A 44 5.83 11.63 9.49
CA LYS A 44 6.49 12.68 8.71
C LYS A 44 7.59 12.17 7.78
N GLN A 45 8.05 10.93 7.94
CA GLN A 45 9.17 10.31 7.23
C GLN A 45 8.74 9.10 6.40
N ILE A 46 7.43 8.92 6.17
CA ILE A 46 6.90 7.80 5.38
C ILE A 46 7.40 7.89 3.94
N SER A 47 7.89 6.77 3.42
CA SER A 47 8.15 6.64 1.99
C SER A 47 6.82 6.43 1.26
N ILE A 48 6.37 7.48 0.55
CA ILE A 48 5.15 7.45 -0.26
C ILE A 48 5.23 6.35 -1.34
N LEU A 49 6.41 6.11 -1.88
CA LEU A 49 6.64 5.03 -2.85
C LEU A 49 6.36 3.66 -2.22
N GLN A 50 6.95 3.38 -1.05
CA GLN A 50 6.73 2.10 -0.35
C GLN A 50 5.26 1.93 0.06
N LEU A 51 4.61 3.01 0.50
CA LEU A 51 3.20 2.98 0.85
C LEU A 51 2.32 2.65 -0.35
N ALA A 52 2.58 3.28 -1.51
CA ALA A 52 1.88 3.00 -2.75
C ALA A 52 2.07 1.53 -3.18
N GLU A 53 3.29 1.00 -3.06
CA GLU A 53 3.57 -0.40 -3.39
C GLU A 53 2.84 -1.39 -2.50
N GLN A 54 2.83 -1.15 -1.19
CA GLN A 54 2.12 -1.98 -0.23
C GLN A 54 0.61 -1.99 -0.52
N TYR A 55 0.02 -0.83 -0.79
CA TYR A 55 -1.40 -0.74 -1.14
C TYR A 55 -1.73 -1.49 -2.44
N LEU A 56 -0.89 -1.34 -3.48
CA LEU A 56 -1.11 -2.02 -4.75
C LEU A 56 -0.98 -3.55 -4.61
N THR A 57 -0.03 -4.02 -3.80
CA THR A 57 0.11 -5.45 -3.50
C THR A 57 -1.12 -5.98 -2.77
N PHE A 58 -1.59 -5.24 -1.76
CA PHE A 58 -2.81 -5.57 -1.04
C PHE A 58 -4.03 -5.74 -1.97
N ILE A 59 -4.26 -4.80 -2.88
CA ILE A 59 -5.38 -4.88 -3.83
C ILE A 59 -5.25 -6.08 -4.78
N ARG A 60 -4.02 -6.41 -5.22
CA ARG A 60 -3.77 -7.59 -6.06
C ARG A 60 -4.09 -8.89 -5.33
N GLU A 61 -3.67 -9.02 -4.08
CA GLU A 61 -3.97 -10.21 -3.26
C GLU A 61 -5.48 -10.42 -3.10
N LEU A 62 -6.25 -9.34 -2.91
CA LEU A 62 -7.72 -9.42 -2.86
C LEU A 62 -8.33 -9.88 -4.19
N GLN A 63 -7.80 -9.38 -5.32
CA GLN A 63 -8.23 -9.79 -6.65
C GLN A 63 -7.90 -11.26 -6.94
N ASP A 64 -6.72 -11.72 -6.53
CA ASP A 64 -6.28 -13.11 -6.68
C ASP A 64 -7.15 -14.08 -5.87
N LEU A 65 -7.62 -13.63 -4.71
CA LEU A 65 -8.60 -14.34 -3.87
C LEU A 65 -10.04 -14.23 -4.40
N LYS A 66 -10.27 -13.55 -5.54
CA LYS A 66 -11.58 -13.30 -6.17
C LYS A 66 -12.58 -12.60 -5.25
N LEU A 67 -12.09 -11.74 -4.37
CA LEU A 67 -12.95 -10.93 -3.49
C LEU A 67 -13.51 -9.74 -4.26
N GLU A 68 -14.75 -9.36 -3.95
CA GLU A 68 -15.35 -8.15 -4.51
C GLU A 68 -14.68 -6.92 -3.89
N VAL A 69 -13.97 -6.15 -4.73
CA VAL A 69 -13.31 -4.90 -4.32
C VAL A 69 -14.23 -3.73 -4.64
N ALA A 70 -14.57 -2.91 -3.65
CA ALA A 70 -15.40 -1.73 -3.87
C ALA A 70 -14.68 -0.68 -4.74
N ALA A 71 -15.46 0.07 -5.52
CA ALA A 71 -14.94 0.99 -6.53
C ALA A 71 -13.95 2.02 -5.98
N ASP A 72 -14.19 2.54 -4.77
CA ASP A 72 -13.33 3.54 -4.12
C ASP A 72 -11.89 3.04 -3.90
N TYR A 73 -11.72 1.75 -3.64
CA TYR A 73 -10.40 1.14 -3.48
C TYR A 73 -9.66 1.04 -4.81
N LEU A 74 -10.38 0.70 -5.89
CA LEU A 74 -9.80 0.67 -7.23
C LEU A 74 -9.42 2.07 -7.72
N VAL A 75 -10.23 3.09 -7.39
CA VAL A 75 -9.89 4.50 -7.66
C VAL A 75 -8.59 4.88 -6.94
N MET A 76 -8.47 4.56 -5.65
CA MET A 76 -7.23 4.83 -4.91
C MET A 76 -6.03 4.06 -5.48
N ALA A 77 -6.22 2.79 -5.87
CA ALA A 77 -5.18 1.99 -6.51
C ALA A 77 -4.69 2.65 -7.81
N ALA A 78 -5.60 3.14 -8.65
CA ALA A 78 -5.24 3.84 -9.88
C ALA A 78 -4.44 5.12 -9.61
N TRP A 79 -4.85 5.91 -8.62
CA TRP A 79 -4.12 7.10 -8.17
C TRP A 79 -2.71 6.77 -7.67
N LEU A 80 -2.56 5.72 -6.87
CA LEU A 80 -1.27 5.31 -6.32
C LEU A 80 -0.36 4.69 -7.38
N ALA A 81 -0.91 3.97 -8.36
CA ALA A 81 -0.15 3.47 -9.52
C ALA A 81 0.41 4.63 -10.36
N TYR A 82 -0.41 5.66 -10.61
CA TYR A 82 0.03 6.88 -11.28
C TYR A 82 1.12 7.60 -10.48
N LEU A 83 0.93 7.76 -9.17
CA LEU A 83 1.91 8.39 -8.29
C LEU A 83 3.23 7.62 -8.26
N LYS A 84 3.19 6.28 -8.16
CA LYS A 84 4.38 5.41 -8.24
C LYS A 84 5.14 5.65 -9.54
N SER A 85 4.44 5.65 -10.69
CA SER A 85 5.06 5.94 -11.98
C SER A 85 5.80 7.29 -11.95
N ARG A 86 5.15 8.35 -11.46
CA ARG A 86 5.74 9.68 -11.33
C ARG A 86 6.96 9.75 -10.41
N LEU A 87 6.97 8.98 -9.32
CA LEU A 87 8.06 8.95 -8.33
C LEU A 87 9.28 8.17 -8.82
N LEU A 88 9.07 7.19 -9.71
CA LEU A 88 10.14 6.38 -10.29
C LEU A 88 10.78 7.00 -11.53
N LEU A 89 10.16 8.03 -12.12
CA LEU A 89 10.76 8.72 -13.26
C LEU A 89 12.10 9.33 -12.85
N PRO A 90 13.19 9.04 -13.60
CA PRO A 90 14.45 9.70 -13.39
C PRO A 90 14.27 11.21 -13.60
N PRO A 91 15.04 12.05 -12.88
CA PRO A 91 15.02 13.48 -13.12
C PRO A 91 15.35 13.74 -14.59
N PRO A 92 14.72 14.75 -15.23
CA PRO A 92 15.08 15.11 -16.58
C PRO A 92 16.57 15.43 -16.61
N HIS A 93 17.34 14.66 -17.37
CA HIS A 93 18.73 14.99 -17.65
C HIS A 93 18.73 16.28 -18.49
N ASP A 94 19.65 17.19 -18.19
CA ASP A 94 19.85 18.44 -18.95
C ASP A 94 20.40 18.16 -20.37
N ASP A 95 20.68 16.90 -20.68
CA ASP A 95 21.42 16.45 -21.85
C ASP A 95 20.51 15.62 -22.77
N GLY A 96 19.54 16.27 -23.42
CA GLY A 96 18.83 15.73 -24.59
C GLY A 96 17.79 14.63 -24.29
N GLU A 97 16.76 14.60 -25.13
CA GLU A 97 15.60 13.71 -25.01
C GLU A 97 16.02 12.23 -24.90
N VAL A 98 15.78 11.62 -23.74
CA VAL A 98 15.88 10.16 -23.56
C VAL A 98 14.64 9.51 -24.19
N ASP A 99 14.86 8.52 -25.05
CA ASP A 99 13.80 7.78 -25.73
C ASP A 99 12.83 7.14 -24.72
N PRO A 100 11.51 7.38 -24.84
CA PRO A 100 10.49 6.73 -24.00
C PRO A 100 10.61 5.21 -23.93
N GLU A 101 11.08 4.56 -25.00
CA GLU A 101 11.29 3.10 -25.02
C GLU A 101 12.44 2.66 -24.12
N GLU A 102 13.55 3.42 -24.08
CA GLU A 102 14.69 3.16 -23.19
C GLU A 102 14.32 3.39 -21.72
N LEU A 103 13.49 4.40 -21.46
CA LEU A 103 12.98 4.69 -20.13
C LEU A 103 12.04 3.58 -19.62
N ALA A 104 11.16 3.08 -20.47
CA ALA A 104 10.27 1.97 -20.12
C ALA A 104 11.05 0.68 -19.78
N ALA A 105 12.14 0.41 -20.50
CA ALA A 105 13.00 -0.75 -20.23
C ALA A 105 13.68 -0.70 -18.85
N ARG A 106 13.98 0.49 -18.34
CA ARG A 106 14.57 0.69 -16.99
C ARG A 106 13.57 0.51 -15.84
N LEU A 107 12.28 0.57 -16.12
CA LEU A 107 11.21 0.46 -15.12
C LEU A 107 10.75 -0.99 -14.88
N VAL A 108 11.25 -1.95 -15.67
CA VAL A 108 10.97 -3.38 -15.47
C VAL A 108 11.84 -3.89 -14.32
N PHE A 109 11.28 -3.87 -13.11
CA PHE A 109 11.76 -4.64 -11.95
C PHE A 109 11.07 -6.00 -11.89
#